data_AF-A0AA86YIE2-F1
#
_entry.id   AF-A0AA86YIE2-F1
#
_cell.length_a   1.000
_cell.length_b   1.000
_cell.length_c   1.000
_cell.angle_alpha   90.00
_cell.angle_beta   90.00
_cell.angle_gamma   90.00
#
_symmetry.space_group_name_H-M   'P 1'
#
loop_
_entity.id
_entity.type
_entity.pdbx_description
1 polymer ?
#
loop_
_entity_poly.entity_id
_entity_poly.type
_entity_poly.pdbx_seq_one_letter_code
_entity_poly.pdbx_strand_id
1 'polypeptide(L)'
;MQKELITVPQIRKLLLQENLLKEIITPTDWVYTVPQEMTDLAFTSLSYDSRIADAATLFFCKGASFKESYLAAAIDQGIQCYISETPYDNFATYGIIVTDIRETMAVIAQAFYGHPQEQLVTIGITGTKGKTSCAYFARAILAESTGQKVAFFSSEENSIDGKTFNEAVLTTPETLDLYKMMAEAVANGMTHLVMEVSSQAYKTKRVAGITFDIGAFLNISPDHIGPVEHPTYDDYLYCKRELIRNSKQMILNRQSDHYHLLRETCEVHQVPYITYGR
;
A
#
# COMPACT_ATOMS: atom_id res chain seq x y z
N MET A 1 -20.33 7.64 10.87
CA MET A 1 -19.13 6.86 10.54
C MET A 1 -19.58 5.43 10.34
N GLN A 2 -19.61 4.95 9.10
CA GLN A 2 -19.94 3.55 8.82
C GLN A 2 -18.85 2.71 9.48
N LYS A 3 -19.20 1.70 10.29
CA LYS A 3 -18.19 0.81 10.87
C LYS A 3 -17.50 0.08 9.71
N GLU A 4 -16.21 0.30 9.57
CA GLU A 4 -15.35 -0.45 8.65
C GLU A 4 -15.45 -1.92 9.04
N LEU A 5 -16.12 -2.70 8.19
CA LEU A 5 -16.43 -4.10 8.44
C LEU A 5 -16.33 -4.83 7.11
N ILE A 6 -15.63 -5.97 7.13
CA ILE A 6 -15.53 -6.85 5.96
C ILE A 6 -15.82 -8.29 6.37
N THR A 7 -16.62 -8.97 5.56
CA THR A 7 -17.05 -10.36 5.78
C THR A 7 -16.27 -11.32 4.89
N VAL A 8 -16.19 -12.59 5.27
CA VAL A 8 -15.53 -13.63 4.44
C VAL A 8 -16.15 -13.73 3.03
N PRO A 9 -17.49 -13.70 2.84
CA PRO A 9 -18.08 -13.65 1.49
C PRO A 9 -17.62 -12.46 0.65
N GLN A 10 -17.48 -11.27 1.25
CA GLN A 10 -16.95 -10.09 0.55
C GLN A 10 -15.47 -10.27 0.19
N ILE A 11 -14.64 -10.76 1.12
CA ILE A 11 -13.22 -11.05 0.87
C ILE A 11 -13.11 -12.02 -0.30
N ARG A 12 -13.80 -13.16 -0.26
CA ARG A 12 -13.77 -14.16 -1.34
C ARG A 12 -14.16 -13.55 -2.68
N LYS A 13 -15.22 -12.72 -2.72
CA LYS A 13 -15.65 -12.05 -3.95
C LYS A 13 -14.54 -11.16 -4.53
N LEU A 14 -13.92 -10.32 -3.70
CA LEU A 14 -12.83 -9.43 -4.12
C LEU A 14 -11.64 -10.24 -4.65
N LEU A 15 -11.24 -11.29 -3.93
CA LEU A 15 -10.11 -12.13 -4.34
C LEU A 15 -10.37 -12.89 -5.63
N LEU A 16 -11.62 -13.30 -5.90
CA LEU A 16 -11.98 -13.93 -7.18
C LEU A 16 -11.96 -12.92 -8.34
N GLN A 17 -12.40 -11.69 -8.12
CA GLN A 17 -12.38 -10.63 -9.15
C GLN A 17 -10.95 -10.32 -9.59
N GLU A 18 -10.01 -10.34 -8.65
CA GLU A 18 -8.59 -10.05 -8.89
C GLU A 18 -7.74 -11.29 -9.19
N ASN A 19 -8.35 -12.48 -9.30
CA ASN A 19 -7.66 -13.77 -9.49
C ASN A 19 -6.58 -14.06 -8.42
N LEU A 20 -6.85 -13.65 -7.18
CA LEU A 20 -5.95 -13.81 -6.03
C LEU A 20 -6.26 -15.02 -5.16
N LEU A 21 -7.48 -15.59 -5.22
CA LEU A 21 -7.86 -16.74 -4.39
C LEU A 21 -7.29 -18.06 -4.93
N LYS A 22 -6.55 -18.80 -4.09
CA LYS A 22 -6.22 -20.22 -4.33
C LYS A 22 -7.31 -21.12 -3.76
N GLU A 23 -7.52 -21.06 -2.45
CA GLU A 23 -8.48 -21.90 -1.72
C GLU A 23 -8.76 -21.35 -0.31
N ILE A 24 -9.75 -21.92 0.36
CA ILE A 24 -10.08 -21.67 1.76
C ILE A 24 -9.84 -22.97 2.53
N ILE A 25 -9.08 -22.88 3.61
CA ILE A 25 -8.76 -24.00 4.48
C ILE A 25 -9.59 -23.90 5.75
N THR A 26 -10.20 -25.03 6.09
CA THR A 26 -10.90 -25.25 7.35
C THR A 26 -10.09 -26.23 8.21
N PRO A 27 -10.41 -26.40 9.50
CA PRO A 27 -9.73 -27.38 10.34
C PRO A 27 -9.79 -28.84 9.82
N THR A 28 -10.69 -29.14 8.88
CA THR A 28 -10.94 -30.51 8.40
C THR A 28 -10.83 -30.71 6.89
N ASP A 29 -10.89 -29.65 6.10
CA ASP A 29 -11.00 -29.76 4.63
C ASP A 29 -10.55 -28.48 3.90
N TRP A 30 -10.26 -28.64 2.61
CA TRP A 30 -9.87 -27.59 1.68
C TRP A 30 -11.00 -27.35 0.69
N VAL A 31 -11.52 -26.12 0.65
CA VAL A 31 -12.71 -25.78 -0.11
C VAL A 31 -12.52 -24.53 -0.96
N TYR A 32 -13.31 -24.41 -2.02
CA TYR A 32 -13.31 -23.23 -2.89
C TYR A 32 -14.52 -22.30 -2.65
N THR A 33 -15.44 -22.71 -1.78
CA THR A 33 -16.64 -21.96 -1.39
C THR A 33 -16.54 -21.54 0.07
N VAL A 34 -17.30 -20.51 0.48
CA VAL A 34 -17.31 -20.08 1.89
C VAL A 34 -18.06 -21.13 2.71
N PRO A 35 -17.43 -21.77 3.72
CA PRO A 35 -18.12 -22.65 4.66
C PRO A 35 -19.24 -21.93 5.40
N GLN A 36 -20.26 -22.67 5.84
CA GLN A 36 -21.39 -22.09 6.56
C GLN A 36 -20.94 -21.36 7.84
N GLU A 37 -19.96 -21.94 8.54
CA GLU A 37 -19.35 -21.42 9.76
C GLU A 37 -18.61 -20.09 9.55
N MET A 38 -18.18 -19.82 8.31
CA MET A 38 -17.47 -18.59 7.95
C MET A 38 -18.39 -17.52 7.34
N THR A 39 -19.65 -17.84 7.05
CA THR A 39 -20.55 -16.94 6.30
C THR A 39 -20.83 -15.64 7.05
N ASP A 40 -20.95 -15.73 8.38
CA ASP A 40 -21.21 -14.59 9.27
C ASP A 40 -19.93 -14.02 9.90
N LEU A 41 -18.75 -14.58 9.60
CA LEU A 41 -17.49 -14.05 10.10
C LEU A 41 -17.20 -12.69 9.47
N ALA A 42 -17.02 -11.71 10.35
CA ALA A 42 -16.81 -10.31 10.01
C ALA A 42 -15.66 -9.74 10.85
N PHE A 43 -14.84 -8.92 10.20
CA PHE A 43 -13.67 -8.31 10.81
C PHE A 43 -13.85 -6.80 10.83
N THR A 44 -13.45 -6.15 11.92
CA THR A 44 -13.46 -4.68 12.07
C THR A 44 -12.06 -4.11 12.26
N SER A 45 -11.04 -4.93 12.06
CA SER A 45 -9.64 -4.51 12.02
C SER A 45 -8.85 -5.39 11.05
N LEU A 46 -7.80 -4.83 10.46
CA LEU A 46 -6.84 -5.53 9.62
C LEU A 46 -5.46 -5.41 10.29
N SER A 47 -4.70 -6.50 10.37
CA SER A 47 -3.33 -6.45 10.93
C SER A 47 -2.42 -7.52 10.36
N TYR A 48 -1.13 -7.21 10.28
CA TYR A 48 -0.04 -8.16 10.04
C TYR A 48 0.88 -8.30 11.26
N ASP A 49 0.55 -7.65 12.37
CA ASP A 49 1.32 -7.65 13.61
C ASP A 49 0.52 -8.36 14.72
N SER A 50 1.04 -9.51 15.16
CA SER A 50 0.36 -10.36 16.14
C SER A 50 0.29 -9.73 17.54
N ARG A 51 1.08 -8.69 17.82
CA ARG A 51 1.09 -8.01 19.13
C ARG A 51 -0.14 -7.12 19.36
N ILE A 52 -0.84 -6.78 18.28
CA ILE A 52 -2.03 -5.89 18.30
C ILE A 52 -3.25 -6.57 17.66
N ALA A 53 -3.16 -7.85 17.33
CA ALA A 53 -4.27 -8.63 16.78
C ALA A 53 -5.21 -9.09 17.91
N ASP A 54 -6.49 -9.22 17.58
CA ASP A 54 -7.56 -9.68 18.47
C ASP A 54 -8.65 -10.46 17.70
N ALA A 55 -9.73 -10.84 18.38
CA ALA A 55 -10.85 -11.57 17.76
C ALA A 55 -11.57 -10.81 16.64
N ALA A 56 -11.43 -9.49 16.54
CA ALA A 56 -12.03 -8.70 15.48
C ALA A 56 -11.11 -8.54 14.25
N THR A 57 -9.89 -9.07 14.33
CA THR A 57 -8.82 -8.84 13.36
C THR A 57 -8.79 -9.89 12.27
N LEU A 58 -8.81 -9.43 11.01
CA LEU A 58 -8.35 -10.23 9.87
C LEU A 58 -6.82 -10.18 9.81
N PHE A 59 -6.19 -11.32 10.04
CA PHE A 59 -4.73 -11.39 10.20
C PHE A 59 -4.00 -11.78 8.91
N PHE A 60 -2.95 -11.06 8.55
CA PHE A 60 -2.18 -11.27 7.31
C PHE A 60 -0.79 -11.85 7.61
N CYS A 61 -0.57 -13.10 7.18
CA CYS A 61 0.73 -13.75 7.24
C CYS A 61 1.62 -13.31 6.07
N LYS A 62 2.24 -12.12 6.19
CA LYS A 62 2.98 -11.49 5.08
C LYS A 62 4.49 -11.75 5.09
N GLY A 63 5.04 -11.99 3.89
CA GLY A 63 6.46 -11.88 3.58
C GLY A 63 7.30 -13.14 3.84
N ALA A 64 8.41 -13.26 3.11
CA ALA A 64 9.30 -14.42 3.15
C ALA A 64 9.96 -14.68 4.52
N SER A 65 9.97 -13.69 5.41
CA SER A 65 10.49 -13.80 6.79
C SER A 65 9.40 -14.04 7.84
N PHE A 66 8.16 -14.28 7.42
CA PHE A 66 7.08 -14.62 8.35
C PHE A 66 7.41 -15.90 9.11
N LYS A 67 7.13 -15.89 10.41
CA LYS A 67 7.37 -17.04 11.29
C LYS A 67 6.02 -17.56 11.78
N GLU A 68 5.84 -18.88 11.76
CA GLU A 68 4.63 -19.54 12.30
C GLU A 68 4.32 -19.12 13.74
N SER A 69 5.35 -18.79 14.54
CA SER A 69 5.17 -18.27 15.90
C SER A 69 4.35 -16.98 15.96
N TYR A 70 4.34 -16.17 14.90
CA TYR A 70 3.51 -14.96 14.84
C TYR A 70 2.04 -15.31 14.61
N LEU A 71 1.76 -16.30 13.76
CA LEU A 71 0.40 -16.82 13.60
C LEU A 71 -0.09 -17.49 14.88
N ALA A 72 0.74 -18.32 15.52
CA ALA A 72 0.44 -18.92 16.81
C ALA A 72 0.05 -17.86 17.85
N ALA A 73 0.88 -16.82 18.00
CA ALA A 73 0.59 -15.72 18.92
C ALA A 73 -0.71 -14.99 18.58
N ALA A 74 -1.00 -14.76 17.30
CA ALA A 74 -2.26 -14.12 16.89
C ALA A 74 -3.47 -15.01 17.19
N ILE A 75 -3.37 -16.33 17.01
CA ILE A 75 -4.40 -17.30 17.37
C ILE A 75 -4.62 -17.29 18.89
N ASP A 76 -3.56 -17.20 19.68
CA ASP A 76 -3.66 -17.06 21.14
C ASP A 76 -4.36 -15.75 21.56
N GLN A 77 -4.29 -14.69 20.73
CA GLN A 77 -5.07 -13.45 20.89
C GLN A 77 -6.52 -13.55 20.36
N GLY A 78 -6.90 -14.71 19.81
CA GLY A 78 -8.28 -15.02 19.45
C GLY A 78 -8.68 -14.70 18.01
N ILE A 79 -7.74 -14.47 17.08
CA ILE A 79 -8.09 -14.30 15.66
C ILE A 79 -8.91 -15.49 15.17
N GLN A 80 -9.88 -15.23 14.31
CA GLN A 80 -10.77 -16.28 13.77
C GLN A 80 -10.35 -16.75 12.38
N CYS A 81 -9.58 -15.95 11.66
CA CYS A 81 -9.14 -16.27 10.30
C CYS A 81 -7.83 -15.56 9.95
N TYR A 82 -6.98 -16.23 9.17
CA TYR A 82 -5.77 -15.64 8.59
C TYR A 82 -5.81 -15.64 7.06
N ILE A 83 -5.00 -14.79 6.45
CA ILE A 83 -4.71 -14.78 5.01
C ILE A 83 -3.23 -15.05 4.80
N SER A 84 -2.87 -15.97 3.90
CA SER A 84 -1.48 -16.31 3.59
C SER A 84 -1.30 -16.81 2.15
N GLU A 85 -0.08 -16.80 1.65
CA GLU A 85 0.30 -17.51 0.42
C GLU A 85 0.46 -19.02 0.62
N THR A 86 0.70 -19.44 1.86
CA THR A 86 0.97 -20.84 2.25
C THR A 86 -0.02 -21.31 3.31
N PRO A 87 -0.47 -22.58 3.23
CA PRO A 87 -1.29 -23.18 4.28
C PRO A 87 -0.47 -23.38 5.57
N TYR A 88 -1.11 -23.19 6.73
CA TYR A 88 -0.54 -23.54 8.03
C TYR A 88 -1.40 -24.63 8.71
N ASP A 89 -1.26 -25.87 8.24
CA ASP A 89 -2.10 -27.03 8.62
C ASP A 89 -1.93 -27.47 10.08
N ASN A 90 -0.88 -27.00 10.76
CA ASN A 90 -0.62 -27.27 12.17
C ASN A 90 -1.52 -26.48 13.12
N PHE A 91 -2.31 -25.52 12.63
CA PHE A 91 -3.25 -24.75 13.43
C PHE A 91 -4.69 -25.08 13.08
N ALA A 92 -5.52 -25.33 14.10
CA ALA A 92 -6.96 -25.55 13.94
C ALA A 92 -7.72 -24.21 13.79
N THR A 93 -7.41 -23.45 12.74
CA THR A 93 -8.03 -22.16 12.42
C THR A 93 -8.38 -22.06 10.92
N TYR A 94 -9.18 -21.07 10.54
CA TYR A 94 -9.55 -20.85 9.14
C TYR A 94 -8.48 -20.06 8.39
N GLY A 95 -8.09 -20.53 7.20
CA GLY A 95 -7.13 -19.87 6.33
C GLY A 95 -7.73 -19.49 4.99
N ILE A 96 -7.50 -18.27 4.52
CA ILE A 96 -7.77 -17.87 3.14
C ILE A 96 -6.42 -17.84 2.41
N ILE A 97 -6.23 -18.77 1.49
CA ILE A 97 -4.95 -18.94 0.81
C ILE A 97 -4.97 -18.21 -0.53
N VAL A 98 -3.95 -17.39 -0.76
CA VAL A 98 -3.86 -16.47 -1.90
C VAL A 98 -2.62 -16.69 -2.76
N THR A 99 -2.66 -16.16 -3.99
CA THR A 99 -1.54 -16.20 -4.93
C THR A 99 -0.48 -15.15 -4.64
N ASP A 100 -0.88 -14.00 -4.09
CA ASP A 100 0.00 -12.89 -3.70
C ASP A 100 -0.55 -12.17 -2.47
N ILE A 101 0.16 -12.24 -1.33
CA ILE A 101 -0.29 -11.66 -0.07
C ILE A 101 -0.26 -10.13 -0.11
N ARG A 102 0.66 -9.53 -0.86
CA ARG A 102 0.85 -8.08 -0.87
C ARG A 102 -0.21 -7.40 -1.72
N GLU A 103 -0.55 -7.97 -2.88
CA GLU A 103 -1.71 -7.52 -3.67
C GLU A 103 -3.01 -7.72 -2.89
N THR A 104 -3.15 -8.88 -2.21
CA THR A 104 -4.31 -9.17 -1.37
C THR A 104 -4.51 -8.13 -0.27
N MET A 105 -3.43 -7.73 0.42
CA MET A 105 -3.48 -6.65 1.41
C MET A 105 -4.03 -5.35 0.81
N ALA A 106 -3.62 -4.97 -0.40
CA ALA A 106 -4.10 -3.76 -1.06
C ALA A 106 -5.57 -3.84 -1.43
N VAL A 107 -6.00 -4.95 -2.04
CA VAL A 107 -7.39 -5.16 -2.47
C VAL A 107 -8.34 -5.13 -1.27
N ILE A 108 -7.98 -5.84 -0.19
CA ILE A 108 -8.81 -5.89 1.01
C ILE A 108 -8.80 -4.54 1.74
N ALA A 109 -7.64 -3.89 1.87
CA ALA A 109 -7.56 -2.60 2.55
C ALA A 109 -8.36 -1.51 1.82
N GLN A 110 -8.31 -1.46 0.48
CA GLN A 110 -9.13 -0.54 -0.30
C GLN A 110 -10.62 -0.71 0.00
N ALA A 111 -11.13 -1.94 -0.04
CA ALA A 111 -12.54 -2.20 0.23
C ALA A 111 -12.91 -1.94 1.70
N PHE A 112 -12.05 -2.35 2.64
CA PHE A 112 -12.29 -2.20 4.08
C PHE A 112 -12.35 -0.73 4.52
N TYR A 113 -11.43 0.10 4.01
CA TYR A 113 -11.33 1.52 4.32
C TYR A 113 -12.17 2.43 3.40
N GLY A 114 -13.05 1.84 2.57
CA GLY A 114 -13.99 2.61 1.73
C GLY A 114 -13.33 3.41 0.61
N HIS A 115 -12.31 2.84 -0.04
CA HIS A 115 -11.59 3.42 -1.18
C HIS A 115 -11.12 4.87 -0.96
N PRO A 116 -10.30 5.14 0.09
CA PRO A 116 -10.01 6.51 0.52
C PRO A 116 -9.26 7.34 -0.53
N GLN A 117 -8.54 6.70 -1.46
CA GLN A 117 -7.90 7.39 -2.58
C GLN A 117 -8.90 8.15 -3.46
N GLU A 118 -10.12 7.64 -3.66
CA GLU A 118 -11.12 8.30 -4.52
C GLU A 118 -11.58 9.65 -3.97
N GLN A 119 -11.28 9.92 -2.70
CA GLN A 119 -11.65 11.13 -1.97
C GLN A 119 -10.46 12.10 -1.77
N LEU A 120 -9.27 11.73 -2.27
CA LEU A 120 -8.04 12.51 -2.14
C LEU A 120 -7.43 12.79 -3.51
N VAL A 121 -6.99 14.02 -3.74
CA VAL A 121 -6.03 14.31 -4.82
C VAL A 121 -4.65 13.85 -4.36
N THR A 122 -4.10 12.85 -5.04
CA THR A 122 -2.89 12.14 -4.60
C THR A 122 -1.66 12.53 -5.41
N ILE A 123 -0.58 12.89 -4.71
CA ILE A 123 0.69 13.33 -5.30
C ILE A 123 1.80 12.41 -4.79
N GLY A 124 2.39 11.63 -5.70
CA GLY A 124 3.49 10.72 -5.41
C GLY A 124 4.82 11.26 -5.91
N ILE A 125 5.84 11.33 -5.05
CA ILE A 125 7.16 11.87 -5.42
C ILE A 125 8.22 10.79 -5.27
N THR A 126 8.93 10.49 -6.37
CA THR A 126 10.06 9.55 -6.37
C THR A 126 11.36 10.19 -6.88
N GLY A 127 12.47 9.56 -6.53
CA GLY A 127 13.82 9.95 -6.90
C GLY A 127 14.87 9.36 -5.96
N THR A 128 16.15 9.42 -6.34
CA THR A 128 17.24 9.04 -5.42
C THR A 128 17.38 10.10 -4.32
N LYS A 129 17.50 11.38 -4.69
CA LYS A 129 17.63 12.51 -3.75
C LYS A 129 16.53 13.55 -3.93
N GLY A 130 16.26 14.32 -2.87
CA GLY A 130 15.36 15.47 -2.92
C GLY A 130 13.86 15.19 -2.77
N LYS A 131 13.46 13.92 -2.56
CA LYS A 131 12.05 13.52 -2.34
C LYS A 131 11.43 14.29 -1.18
N THR A 132 12.03 14.18 0.01
CA THR A 132 11.61 14.88 1.23
C THR A 132 11.46 16.38 0.99
N SER A 133 12.52 17.07 0.53
CA SER A 133 12.45 18.52 0.28
C SER A 133 11.34 18.90 -0.70
N CYS A 134 11.19 18.18 -1.81
CA CYS A 134 10.12 18.46 -2.78
C CYS A 134 8.73 18.16 -2.21
N ALA A 135 8.58 17.11 -1.39
CA ALA A 135 7.34 16.76 -0.73
C ALA A 135 6.92 17.84 0.27
N TYR A 136 7.86 18.37 1.07
CA TYR A 136 7.60 19.48 1.97
C TYR A 136 7.18 20.76 1.24
N PHE A 137 7.84 21.10 0.13
CA PHE A 137 7.46 22.27 -0.66
C PHE A 137 6.08 22.10 -1.30
N ALA A 138 5.81 20.94 -1.90
CA ALA A 138 4.51 20.64 -2.49
C ALA A 138 3.40 20.72 -1.44
N ARG A 139 3.61 20.10 -0.26
CA ARG A 139 2.69 20.18 0.87
C ARG A 139 2.44 21.63 1.29
N ALA A 140 3.49 22.42 1.50
CA ALA A 140 3.36 23.79 1.98
C ALA A 140 2.55 24.67 1.01
N ILE A 141 2.84 24.58 -0.30
CA ILE A 141 2.12 25.34 -1.34
C ILE A 141 0.64 24.91 -1.41
N LEU A 142 0.37 23.61 -1.34
CA LEU A 142 -1.00 23.09 -1.35
C LEU A 142 -1.75 23.44 -0.07
N ALA A 143 -1.09 23.39 1.08
CA ALA A 143 -1.71 23.72 2.36
C ALA A 143 -2.18 25.19 2.37
N GLU A 144 -1.37 26.11 1.81
CA GLU A 144 -1.76 27.51 1.69
C GLU A 144 -2.98 27.69 0.77
N SER A 145 -3.01 27.01 -0.37
CA SER A 145 -4.09 27.15 -1.36
C SER A 145 -5.38 26.38 -1.04
N THR A 146 -5.32 25.40 -0.14
CA THR A 146 -6.46 24.51 0.18
C THR A 146 -7.02 24.72 1.59
N GLY A 147 -6.48 25.67 2.35
CA GLY A 147 -6.86 25.90 3.75
C GLY A 147 -6.43 24.77 4.68
N GLN A 148 -5.18 24.31 4.53
CA GLN A 148 -4.53 23.26 5.33
C GLN A 148 -5.15 21.86 5.18
N LYS A 149 -5.83 21.57 4.05
CA LYS A 149 -6.48 20.27 3.81
C LYS A 149 -5.58 19.26 3.08
N VAL A 150 -4.35 19.12 3.56
CA VAL A 150 -3.31 18.27 2.97
C VAL A 150 -2.76 17.28 4.00
N ALA A 151 -3.00 15.99 3.76
CA ALA A 151 -2.28 14.92 4.42
C ALA A 151 -0.87 14.77 3.83
N PHE A 152 0.06 14.26 4.64
CA PHE A 152 1.47 14.22 4.28
C PHE A 152 2.14 12.95 4.79
N PHE A 153 2.74 12.16 3.91
CA PHE A 153 3.53 10.99 4.30
C PHE A 153 4.97 11.08 3.78
N SER A 154 5.96 11.03 4.67
CA SER A 154 7.37 11.26 4.31
C SER A 154 8.34 10.32 5.03
N SER A 155 9.64 10.42 4.74
CA SER A 155 10.69 9.70 5.48
C SER A 155 10.83 10.12 6.94
N GLU A 156 10.48 11.35 7.28
CA GLU A 156 10.71 11.91 8.62
C GLU A 156 9.45 11.84 9.48
N GLU A 157 8.32 12.28 8.92
CA GLU A 157 7.07 12.43 9.64
C GLU A 157 5.84 12.24 8.74
N ASN A 158 4.75 11.83 9.38
CA ASN A 158 3.44 11.68 8.77
C ASN A 158 2.41 12.58 9.45
N SER A 159 1.51 13.16 8.67
CA SER A 159 0.36 13.93 9.15
C SER A 159 -0.91 13.51 8.42
N ILE A 160 -1.92 13.14 9.20
CA ILE A 160 -3.25 12.73 8.73
C ILE A 160 -4.30 13.84 8.89
N ASP A 161 -3.96 14.95 9.55
CA ASP A 161 -4.89 16.06 9.81
C ASP A 161 -4.33 17.42 9.33
N GLY A 162 -3.15 17.40 8.70
CA GLY A 162 -2.43 18.57 8.22
C GLY A 162 -1.80 19.43 9.32
N LYS A 163 -1.89 19.02 10.59
CA LYS A 163 -1.50 19.84 11.76
C LYS A 163 -0.58 19.10 12.73
N THR A 164 -0.88 17.86 13.05
CA THR A 164 -0.07 17.00 13.90
C THR A 164 0.85 16.15 13.03
N PHE A 165 2.14 16.16 13.37
CA PHE A 165 3.16 15.40 12.68
C PHE A 165 3.78 14.40 13.65
N ASN A 166 3.77 13.13 13.27
CA ASN A 166 4.32 12.03 14.05
C ASN A 166 5.47 11.38 13.29
N GLU A 167 6.49 10.91 14.01
CA GLU A 167 7.66 10.25 13.42
C GLU A 167 7.25 9.08 12.51
N ALA A 168 7.83 9.04 11.31
CA ALA A 168 7.55 8.01 10.34
C ALA A 168 8.38 6.74 10.61
N VAL A 169 7.73 5.58 10.61
CA VAL A 169 8.43 4.28 10.73
C VAL A 169 9.10 3.90 9.40
N LEU A 170 8.50 4.28 8.27
CA LEU A 170 8.96 3.98 6.92
C LEU A 170 8.69 5.18 6.02
N THR A 171 9.57 5.44 5.04
CA THR A 171 9.36 6.47 4.01
C THR A 171 8.07 6.29 3.22
N THR A 172 7.69 5.03 2.98
CA THR A 172 6.38 4.67 2.44
C THR A 172 5.79 3.64 3.39
N PRO A 173 4.66 3.94 4.07
CA PRO A 173 4.01 3.03 5.00
C PRO A 173 3.70 1.68 4.36
N GLU A 174 3.53 0.64 5.17
CA GLU A 174 3.06 -0.65 4.69
C GLU A 174 1.61 -0.54 4.18
N THR A 175 1.22 -1.40 3.23
CA THR A 175 -0.09 -1.33 2.55
C THR A 175 -1.28 -1.10 3.49
N LEU A 176 -1.43 -1.89 4.56
CA LEU A 176 -2.59 -1.75 5.47
C LEU A 176 -2.57 -0.41 6.22
N ASP A 177 -1.38 0.02 6.66
CA ASP A 177 -1.22 1.29 7.38
C ASP A 177 -1.44 2.47 6.43
N LEU A 178 -0.96 2.37 5.19
CA LEU A 178 -1.12 3.38 4.17
C LEU A 178 -2.62 3.66 3.91
N TYR A 179 -3.40 2.63 3.61
CA TYR A 179 -4.83 2.81 3.36
C TYR A 179 -5.59 3.25 4.62
N LYS A 180 -5.21 2.76 5.81
CA LYS A 180 -5.77 3.24 7.08
C LYS A 180 -5.53 4.73 7.29
N MET A 181 -4.28 5.17 7.15
CA MET A 181 -3.89 6.57 7.30
C MET A 181 -4.57 7.46 6.25
N MET A 182 -4.78 6.96 5.02
CA MET A 182 -5.57 7.67 4.00
C MET A 182 -7.04 7.81 4.42
N ALA A 183 -7.66 6.75 4.96
CA ALA A 183 -9.04 6.80 5.46
C ALA A 183 -9.19 7.78 6.62
N GLU A 184 -8.25 7.75 7.57
CA GLU A 184 -8.20 8.70 8.68
C GLU A 184 -8.01 10.14 8.19
N ALA A 185 -7.19 10.34 7.15
CA ALA A 185 -7.02 11.65 6.54
C ALA A 185 -8.32 12.19 5.92
N VAL A 186 -9.04 11.34 5.18
CA VAL A 186 -10.37 11.67 4.65
C VAL A 186 -11.33 12.00 5.79
N ALA A 187 -11.35 11.20 6.86
CA ALA A 187 -12.19 11.44 8.03
C ALA A 187 -11.86 12.77 8.75
N ASN A 188 -10.60 13.18 8.73
CA ASN A 188 -10.13 14.49 9.23
C ASN A 188 -10.39 15.65 8.24
N GLY A 189 -11.06 15.40 7.11
CA GLY A 189 -11.44 16.41 6.13
C GLY A 189 -10.30 16.85 5.21
N MET A 190 -9.22 16.06 5.13
CA MET A 190 -8.17 16.26 4.13
C MET A 190 -8.72 15.98 2.73
N THR A 191 -8.25 16.74 1.75
CA THR A 191 -8.68 16.62 0.34
C THR A 191 -7.52 16.29 -0.59
N HIS A 192 -6.29 16.41 -0.10
CA HIS A 192 -5.07 16.16 -0.83
C HIS A 192 -4.15 15.27 0.02
N LEU A 193 -3.36 14.44 -0.65
CA LEU A 193 -2.27 13.69 -0.05
C LEU A 193 -0.99 13.95 -0.85
N VAL A 194 0.05 14.42 -0.18
CA VAL A 194 1.41 14.44 -0.73
C VAL A 194 2.20 13.34 -0.05
N MET A 195 2.81 12.44 -0.82
CA MET A 195 3.62 11.37 -0.24
C MET A 195 4.90 11.06 -1.01
N GLU A 196 5.91 10.64 -0.26
CA GLU A 196 7.12 10.05 -0.80
C GLU A 196 6.88 8.59 -1.26
N VAL A 197 7.27 8.30 -2.49
CA VAL A 197 7.19 6.95 -3.08
C VAL A 197 8.60 6.42 -3.26
N SER A 198 9.05 5.65 -2.28
CA SER A 198 10.35 4.95 -2.33
C SER A 198 10.36 3.89 -3.44
N SER A 199 11.55 3.51 -3.93
CA SER A 199 11.64 2.40 -4.89
C SER A 199 11.13 1.08 -4.29
N GLN A 200 11.32 0.92 -2.98
CA GLN A 200 10.82 -0.20 -2.21
C GLN A 200 9.29 -0.28 -2.19
N ALA A 201 8.59 0.86 -2.34
CA ALA A 201 7.13 0.88 -2.36
C ALA A 201 6.57 0.00 -3.49
N TYR A 202 7.13 0.09 -4.69
CA TYR A 202 6.73 -0.77 -5.82
C TYR A 202 7.34 -2.17 -5.72
N LYS A 203 8.61 -2.30 -5.32
CA LYS A 203 9.28 -3.60 -5.15
C LYS A 203 8.52 -4.51 -4.19
N THR A 204 7.99 -3.93 -3.12
CA THR A 204 7.26 -4.63 -2.05
C THR A 204 5.75 -4.36 -2.09
N LYS A 205 5.24 -3.80 -3.20
CA LYS A 205 3.80 -3.61 -3.45
C LYS A 205 3.04 -2.86 -2.35
N ARG A 206 3.71 -1.95 -1.64
CA ARG A 206 3.11 -1.11 -0.57
C ARG A 206 2.07 -0.15 -1.10
N VAL A 207 2.27 0.33 -2.33
CA VAL A 207 1.38 1.25 -3.04
C VAL A 207 0.54 0.54 -4.10
N ALA A 208 0.40 -0.79 -4.00
CA ALA A 208 -0.47 -1.54 -4.91
C ALA A 208 -1.92 -1.03 -4.83
N GLY A 209 -2.56 -0.95 -5.99
CA GLY A 209 -3.90 -0.35 -6.15
C GLY A 209 -3.92 1.18 -6.20
N ILE A 210 -2.81 1.86 -5.89
CA ILE A 210 -2.78 3.33 -5.91
C ILE A 210 -2.51 3.86 -7.31
N THR A 211 -3.40 4.74 -7.79
CA THR A 211 -3.18 5.53 -9.01
C THR A 211 -3.10 7.01 -8.64
N PHE A 212 -1.89 7.56 -8.65
CA PHE A 212 -1.63 8.95 -8.29
C PHE A 212 -2.26 9.91 -9.30
N ASP A 213 -2.85 11.01 -8.84
CA ASP A 213 -3.28 12.07 -9.75
C ASP A 213 -2.06 12.77 -10.38
N ILE A 214 -1.00 12.95 -9.59
CA ILE A 214 0.26 13.52 -10.04
C ILE A 214 1.43 12.70 -9.52
N GLY A 215 2.25 12.16 -10.42
CA GLY A 215 3.55 11.58 -10.10
C GLY A 215 4.69 12.54 -10.43
N ALA A 216 5.74 12.60 -9.62
CA ALA A 216 6.95 13.37 -9.91
C ALA A 216 8.20 12.47 -9.85
N PHE A 217 9.00 12.50 -10.91
CA PHE A 217 10.28 11.79 -10.99
C PHE A 217 11.43 12.79 -10.98
N LEU A 218 12.14 12.88 -9.86
CA LEU A 218 13.13 13.93 -9.62
C LEU A 218 14.49 13.65 -10.25
N ASN A 219 15.06 12.47 -9.99
CA ASN A 219 16.39 12.05 -10.44
C ASN A 219 16.59 10.56 -10.16
N ILE A 220 17.58 9.97 -10.81
CA ILE A 220 18.07 8.62 -10.54
C ILE A 220 19.60 8.64 -10.54
N SER A 221 20.21 7.94 -9.60
CA SER A 221 21.65 7.70 -9.49
C SER A 221 21.88 6.44 -8.65
N PRO A 222 23.03 5.73 -8.77
CA PRO A 222 23.31 4.55 -7.97
C PRO A 222 23.20 4.83 -6.45
N ASP A 223 22.31 4.09 -5.81
CA ASP A 223 21.99 4.07 -4.37
C ASP A 223 21.21 2.76 -4.12
N HIS A 224 20.90 2.35 -2.89
CA HIS A 224 20.01 1.21 -2.58
C HIS A 224 20.25 -0.11 -3.39
N ILE A 225 21.45 -0.32 -3.94
CA ILE A 225 21.81 -1.54 -4.68
C ILE A 225 22.44 -2.52 -3.69
N GLY A 226 21.83 -3.68 -3.55
CA GLY A 226 22.29 -4.74 -2.66
C GLY A 226 21.30 -5.89 -2.57
N PRO A 227 21.70 -7.01 -1.93
CA PRO A 227 20.90 -8.23 -1.87
C PRO A 227 19.58 -8.07 -1.11
N VAL A 228 19.48 -7.05 -0.25
CA VAL A 228 18.30 -6.79 0.60
C VAL A 228 17.30 -5.85 -0.10
N GLU A 229 17.79 -4.96 -0.96
CA GLU A 229 16.96 -3.90 -1.55
C GLU A 229 16.73 -4.14 -3.04
N HIS A 230 17.68 -3.70 -3.88
CA HIS A 230 17.65 -3.88 -5.32
C HIS A 230 18.89 -4.66 -5.77
N PRO A 231 18.74 -5.84 -6.39
CA PRO A 231 19.88 -6.66 -6.82
C PRO A 231 20.74 -5.97 -7.89
N THR A 232 20.15 -5.07 -8.68
CA THR A 232 20.82 -4.33 -9.75
C THR A 232 20.29 -2.90 -9.83
N TYR A 233 21.08 -2.01 -10.44
CA TYR A 233 20.62 -0.66 -10.77
C TYR A 233 19.41 -0.67 -11.71
N ASP A 234 19.34 -1.64 -12.63
CA ASP A 234 18.22 -1.81 -13.54
C ASP A 234 16.91 -2.12 -12.78
N ASP A 235 16.97 -3.00 -11.77
CA ASP A 235 15.82 -3.29 -10.89
C ASP A 235 15.39 -2.03 -10.10
N TYR A 236 16.35 -1.26 -9.60
CA TYR A 236 16.10 0.00 -8.89
C TYR A 236 15.41 1.05 -9.78
N LEU A 237 15.93 1.27 -10.99
CA LEU A 237 15.34 2.18 -11.96
C LEU A 237 13.94 1.72 -12.39
N TYR A 238 13.79 0.41 -12.67
CA TYR A 238 12.50 -0.18 -13.02
C TYR A 238 11.46 0.09 -11.93
N CYS A 239 11.78 -0.19 -10.67
CA CYS A 239 10.85 0.02 -9.55
C CYS A 239 10.43 1.47 -9.38
N LYS A 240 11.34 2.46 -9.52
CA LYS A 240 10.92 3.87 -9.45
C LYS A 240 10.04 4.28 -10.62
N ARG A 241 10.34 3.77 -11.81
CA ARG A 241 9.64 4.13 -13.03
C ARG A 241 8.21 3.59 -13.07
N GLU A 242 7.90 2.56 -12.28
CA GLU A 242 6.50 2.11 -12.11
C GLU A 242 5.57 3.23 -11.63
N LEU A 243 6.10 4.28 -10.98
CA LEU A 243 5.30 5.48 -10.68
C LEU A 243 4.62 6.08 -11.92
N ILE A 244 5.28 6.04 -13.08
CA ILE A 244 4.72 6.56 -14.34
C ILE A 244 3.42 5.83 -14.68
N ARG A 245 3.45 4.50 -14.64
CA ARG A 245 2.31 3.65 -15.03
C ARG A 245 1.15 3.75 -14.05
N ASN A 246 1.45 4.16 -12.83
CA ASN A 246 0.49 4.34 -11.74
C ASN A 246 0.22 5.82 -11.46
N SER A 247 0.35 6.70 -12.46
CA SER A 247 0.02 8.12 -12.35
C SER A 247 -0.83 8.59 -13.52
N LYS A 248 -1.80 9.47 -13.26
CA LYS A 248 -2.64 10.12 -14.29
C LYS A 248 -1.88 11.22 -15.04
N GLN A 249 -0.91 11.84 -14.39
CA GLN A 249 -0.01 12.83 -14.99
C GLN A 249 1.37 12.75 -14.34
N MET A 250 2.43 12.95 -15.12
CA MET A 250 3.82 12.95 -14.64
C MET A 250 4.50 14.32 -14.71
N ILE A 251 5.38 14.59 -13.75
CA ILE A 251 6.36 15.68 -13.77
C ILE A 251 7.75 15.07 -13.88
N LEU A 252 8.46 15.37 -14.97
CA LEU A 252 9.78 14.80 -15.25
C LEU A 252 10.89 15.85 -15.23
N ASN A 253 12.00 15.53 -14.58
CA ASN A 253 13.23 16.31 -14.69
C ASN A 253 13.98 15.98 -15.98
N ARG A 254 14.15 16.94 -16.88
CA ARG A 254 14.93 16.79 -18.13
C ARG A 254 16.40 16.47 -17.90
N GLN A 255 16.90 16.81 -16.71
CA GLN A 255 18.29 16.57 -16.32
C GLN A 255 18.46 15.25 -15.54
N SER A 256 17.38 14.45 -15.36
CA SER A 256 17.52 13.11 -14.81
C SER A 256 18.28 12.22 -15.78
N ASP A 257 19.18 11.40 -15.26
CA ASP A 257 19.69 10.25 -16.00
C ASP A 257 18.51 9.42 -16.52
N HIS A 258 18.68 8.87 -17.72
CA HIS A 258 17.65 8.12 -18.44
C HIS A 258 16.35 8.89 -18.74
N TYR A 259 16.37 10.23 -18.78
CA TYR A 259 15.19 11.04 -19.14
C TYR A 259 14.48 10.57 -20.41
N HIS A 260 15.22 10.20 -21.47
CA HIS A 260 14.62 9.67 -22.71
C HIS A 260 13.76 8.44 -22.47
N LEU A 261 14.23 7.52 -21.62
CA LEU A 261 13.51 6.30 -21.24
C LEU A 261 12.26 6.63 -20.41
N LEU A 262 12.35 7.58 -19.47
CA LEU A 262 11.20 8.02 -18.66
C LEU A 262 10.12 8.65 -19.56
N ARG A 263 10.54 9.50 -20.50
CA ARG A 263 9.66 10.12 -21.49
C ARG A 263 8.98 9.08 -22.37
N GLU A 264 9.74 8.15 -22.96
CA GLU A 264 9.19 7.07 -23.79
C GLU A 264 8.22 6.19 -23.00
N THR A 265 8.50 5.95 -21.72
CA THR A 265 7.57 5.19 -20.85
C THR A 265 6.25 5.93 -20.68
N CYS A 266 6.27 7.26 -20.53
CA CYS A 266 5.05 8.07 -20.50
C CYS A 266 4.30 8.00 -21.85
N GLU A 267 5.01 8.14 -22.97
CA GLU A 267 4.44 8.08 -24.32
C GLU A 267 3.77 6.73 -24.62
N VAL A 268 4.45 5.62 -24.33
CA VAL A 268 3.94 4.25 -24.54
C VAL A 268 2.71 3.95 -23.67
N HIS A 269 2.72 4.40 -22.42
CA HIS A 269 1.59 4.20 -21.51
C HIS A 269 0.53 5.31 -21.59
N GLN A 270 0.67 6.24 -22.54
CA GLN A 270 -0.26 7.36 -22.75
C GLN A 270 -0.49 8.21 -21.50
N VAL A 271 0.55 8.35 -20.66
CA VAL A 271 0.53 9.19 -19.46
C VAL A 271 0.98 10.59 -19.84
N PRO A 272 0.12 11.62 -19.75
CA PRO A 272 0.51 13.01 -19.97
C PRO A 272 1.66 13.40 -19.04
N TYR A 273 2.61 14.18 -19.54
CA TYR A 273 3.72 14.65 -18.72
C TYR A 273 4.06 16.11 -18.98
N ILE A 274 4.54 16.78 -17.94
CA ILE A 274 5.20 18.08 -18.02
C ILE A 274 6.66 17.92 -17.59
N THR A 275 7.50 18.83 -18.06
CA THR A 275 8.94 18.74 -17.85
C THR A 275 9.51 20.00 -17.24
N TYR A 276 10.50 19.86 -16.37
CA TYR A 276 11.31 20.97 -15.86
C TYR A 276 12.80 20.68 -16.06
N GLY A 277 13.65 21.69 -15.86
CA GLY A 277 15.07 21.61 -16.24
C GLY A 277 15.28 22.02 -17.70
N ARG A 278 16.50 22.46 -18.02
CA ARG A 278 16.86 22.95 -19.36
C ARG A 278 17.32 21.81 -20.27
#